data_AF-A0A553GNW0-F1
#
_entry.id   AF-A0A553GNW0-F1
#
_cell.length_a   1.000
_cell.length_b   1.000
_cell.length_c   1.000
_cell.angle_alpha   90.00
_cell.angle_beta   90.00
_cell.angle_gamma   90.00
#
_symmetry.space_group_name_H-M   'P 1'
#
loop_
_entity.id
_entity.type
_entity.pdbx_description
1 polymer ?
#
loop_
_entity_poly.entity_id
_entity_poly.type
_entity_poly.pdbx_seq_one_letter_code
_entity_poly.pdbx_strand_id
1 'polypeptide(L)' 'MNKVQTKHFQYTGTDDFDQSLDDQINEFINKEGITTENLIDVKFSGHSDQGVATYSALLLFKK' A
#
# COMPACT_ATOMS: atom_id res chain seq x y z
N MET A 1 -7.88 13.34 19.25
CA MET A 1 -8.33 13.49 17.84
C MET A 1 -7.62 12.42 17.06
N ASN A 2 -8.33 11.37 16.60
CA ASN A 2 -7.70 10.32 15.78
C ASN A 2 -7.27 10.97 14.47
N LYS A 3 -5.96 11.01 14.20
CA LYS A 3 -5.46 11.61 12.97
C LYS A 3 -5.54 10.54 11.88
N VAL A 4 -6.12 10.92 10.75
CA VAL A 4 -6.03 10.08 9.55
C VAL A 4 -4.61 10.17 9.04
N GLN A 5 -3.95 9.03 8.95
CA GLN A 5 -2.62 8.87 8.38
C GLN A 5 -2.71 8.14 7.05
N THR A 6 -1.75 8.42 6.20
CA THR A 6 -1.66 7.84 4.86
C THR A 6 -0.26 7.31 4.63
N LYS A 7 -0.14 6.09 4.10
CA LYS A 7 1.13 5.51 3.68
C LYS A 7 1.04 5.11 2.21
N HIS A 8 1.98 5.62 1.40
CA HIS A 8 2.09 5.30 -0.02
C HIS A 8 3.15 4.21 -0.21
N PHE A 9 2.79 3.21 -1.01
CA PHE A 9 3.64 2.10 -1.45
C PHE A 9 3.73 2.14 -2.97
N GLN A 10 4.91 1.82 -3.49
CA GLN A 10 5.14 1.80 -4.93
C GLN A 10 6.01 0.60 -5.27
N TYR A 11 5.64 -0.09 -6.33
CA TYR A 11 6.39 -1.17 -6.92
C TYR A 11 6.57 -0.89 -8.42
N THR A 12 7.76 -1.10 -8.93
CA THR A 12 8.06 -0.96 -10.36
C THR A 12 8.80 -2.21 -10.81
N GLY A 13 8.22 -2.97 -11.72
CA GLY A 13 8.74 -4.27 -12.13
C GLY A 13 7.86 -4.95 -13.17
N THR A 14 8.38 -6.04 -13.73
CA THR A 14 7.76 -6.77 -14.84
C THR A 14 7.03 -8.04 -14.42
N ASP A 15 7.30 -8.59 -13.23
CA ASP A 15 6.72 -9.85 -12.73
C ASP A 15 6.42 -9.70 -11.22
N ASP A 16 5.22 -10.11 -10.78
CA ASP A 16 4.77 -10.19 -9.38
C ASP A 16 4.59 -8.88 -8.58
N PHE A 17 3.94 -7.89 -9.19
CA PHE A 17 3.60 -6.63 -8.51
C PHE A 17 2.60 -6.79 -7.35
N ASP A 18 1.66 -7.73 -7.48
CA ASP A 18 0.57 -7.94 -6.53
C ASP A 18 1.14 -8.43 -5.20
N GLN A 19 1.93 -9.52 -5.26
CA GLN A 19 2.62 -10.08 -4.11
C GLN A 19 3.60 -9.08 -3.46
N SER A 20 4.38 -8.36 -4.27
CA SER A 20 5.36 -7.41 -3.74
C SER A 20 4.72 -6.23 -3.00
N LEU A 21 3.55 -5.75 -3.45
CA LEU A 21 2.81 -4.72 -2.74
C LEU A 21 2.15 -5.26 -1.48
N ASP A 22 1.58 -6.46 -1.55
CA ASP A 22 0.97 -7.11 -0.39
C ASP A 22 1.98 -7.34 0.74
N ASP A 23 3.16 -7.87 0.43
CA ASP A 23 4.25 -8.07 1.40
C ASP A 23 4.66 -6.75 2.08
N GLN A 24 4.82 -5.67 1.30
CA GLN A 24 5.17 -4.34 1.84
C GLN A 24 4.08 -3.77 2.75
N ILE A 25 2.81 -3.93 2.37
CA ILE A 25 1.67 -3.44 3.15
C ILE A 25 1.56 -4.25 4.44
N ASN A 26 1.63 -5.58 4.36
CA ASN A 26 1.53 -6.48 5.50
C ASN A 26 2.69 -6.28 6.48
N GLU A 27 3.92 -6.08 6.00
CA GLU A 27 5.06 -5.75 6.86
C GLU A 27 4.81 -4.43 7.61
N PHE A 28 4.32 -3.40 6.92
CA PHE A 28 4.04 -2.10 7.53
C PHE A 28 2.92 -2.18 8.58
N ILE A 29 1.82 -2.87 8.27
CA ILE A 29 0.68 -3.07 9.18
C ILE A 29 1.14 -3.79 10.45
N ASN A 30 1.93 -4.87 10.31
CA ASN A 30 2.45 -5.61 11.44
C ASN A 30 3.42 -4.78 12.29
N LYS A 31 4.32 -4.02 11.64
CA LYS A 31 5.29 -3.16 12.33
C LYS A 31 4.62 -2.03 13.12
N GLU A 32 3.60 -1.42 12.55
CA GLU A 32 2.89 -0.30 13.18
C GLU A 32 1.77 -0.75 14.14
N GLY A 33 1.48 -2.05 14.20
CA GLY A 33 0.39 -2.60 15.01
C GLY A 33 -0.99 -2.11 14.55
N ILE A 34 -1.16 -1.88 13.25
CA ILE A 34 -2.43 -1.41 12.68
C ILE A 34 -3.42 -2.57 12.72
N THR A 35 -4.44 -2.44 13.55
CA THR A 35 -5.56 -3.39 13.59
C THR A 35 -6.60 -3.05 12.54
N THR A 36 -7.44 -4.03 12.17
CA THR A 36 -8.52 -3.87 11.17
C THR A 36 -9.49 -2.74 11.52
N GLU A 37 -9.70 -2.46 12.80
CA GLU A 37 -10.49 -1.34 13.31
C GLU A 37 -9.87 0.05 13.03
N ASN A 38 -8.54 0.11 12.85
CA ASN A 38 -7.80 1.31 12.51
C ASN A 38 -7.61 1.49 11.01
N LEU A 39 -7.82 0.44 10.22
CA LEU A 39 -7.78 0.48 8.77
C LEU A 39 -9.01 1.24 8.24
N ILE A 40 -8.79 2.26 7.43
CA ILE A 40 -9.88 3.02 6.79
C ILE A 40 -10.13 2.47 5.38
N ASP A 41 -9.08 2.44 4.56
CA ASP A 41 -9.19 2.10 3.14
C ASP A 41 -7.80 1.76 2.56
N VAL A 42 -7.78 0.97 1.49
CA VAL A 42 -6.57 0.69 0.70
C VAL A 42 -6.90 0.91 -0.77
N LYS A 43 -6.20 1.85 -1.41
CA LYS A 43 -6.41 2.17 -2.83
C LYS A 43 -5.25 1.70 -3.67
N PHE A 44 -5.52 0.86 -4.65
CA PHE A 44 -4.54 0.42 -5.62
C PHE A 44 -4.65 1.23 -6.92
N SER A 45 -3.51 1.58 -7.49
CA SER A 45 -3.40 2.26 -8.78
C SER A 45 -2.25 1.65 -9.58
N GLY A 46 -2.50 1.34 -10.85
CA GLY A 46 -1.47 0.89 -11.78
C GLY A 46 -1.32 1.90 -12.91
N HIS A 47 -0.09 2.25 -13.25
CA HIS A 47 0.25 3.03 -14.43
C HIS A 47 1.33 2.30 -15.22
N SER A 48 1.12 2.15 -16.53
CA SER A 48 2.15 1.63 -17.43
C SER A 48 2.57 2.74 -18.36
N ASP A 49 3.86 3.07 -18.34
CA ASP A 49 4.47 4.02 -19.27
C ASP A 49 5.63 3.31 -20.00
N GLN A 50 5.63 3.38 -21.33
CA GLN A 50 6.68 2.84 -22.21
C GLN A 50 7.12 1.38 -21.90
N GLY A 51 6.19 0.51 -21.48
CA GLY A 51 6.47 -0.92 -21.23
C GLY A 51 6.99 -1.24 -19.84
N VAL A 52 7.13 -0.25 -18.96
CA VAL A 52 7.36 -0.45 -17.52
C VAL A 52 6.04 -0.28 -16.79
N ALA A 53 5.68 -1.26 -15.97
CA ALA A 53 4.50 -1.19 -15.12
C ALA A 53 4.89 -0.70 -13.73
N THR A 54 4.30 0.42 -13.31
CA THR A 54 4.38 0.93 -11.95
C THR A 54 3.04 0.72 -11.27
N TYR A 55 3.08 -0.01 -10.17
CA TYR A 55 1.94 -0.25 -9.31
C TYR A 55 2.13 0.52 -8.01
N SER A 56 1.04 1.02 -7.47
CA SER A 56 1.04 1.86 -6.28
C SER A 56 -0.13 1.49 -5.40
N ALA A 57 0.07 1.55 -4.09
CA ALA A 57 -0.98 1.36 -3.10
C ALA A 57 -0.95 2.51 -2.08
N LEU A 58 -2.12 3.04 -1.74
CA LEU A 58 -2.30 4.06 -0.73
C LEU A 58 -3.11 3.47 0.43
N LEU A 59 -2.47 3.30 1.57
CA LEU A 59 -3.07 2.84 2.81
C LEU A 59 -3.54 4.04 3.63
N LEU A 60 -4.82 4.06 4.00
CA LEU A 60 -5.42 5.05 4.89
C LEU A 60 -5.76 4.38 6.23
N PHE A 61 -5.31 4.97 7.33
CA PHE A 61 -5.52 4.41 8.67
C PHE A 61 -5.65 5.50 9.74
N LYS A 62 -6.20 5.15 10.91
CA LYS A 62 -6.30 6.03 12.09
C LYS A 62 -5.25 5.64 13.12
N LYS A 63 -4.54 6.63 13.64
CA LYS A 63 -3.58 6.49 14.75
C LYS A 63 -3.70 7.67 15.72
#